data_AF-A0A453GHN1-F1
#
_entry.id   AF-A0A453GHN1-F1
#
_cell.length_a   1.000
_cell.length_b   1.000
_cell.length_c   1.000
_cell.angle_alpha   90.00
_cell.angle_beta   90.00
_cell.angle_gamma   90.00
#
_symmetry.space_group_name_H-M   'P 1'
#
loop_
_entity.id
_entity.type
_entity.pdbx_description
1 polymer ?
#
loop_
_entity_poly.entity_id
_entity_poly.type
_entity_poly.pdbx_seq_one_letter_code
_entity_poly.pdbx_strand_id
1 'polypeptide(L)'
;PPPNQIPRRRPPPPPPAAMGDPQFTIGTSMSDILATMERDGHDPATISLGINAMLCFVYDYLPEPPVSLTASLSLAGASWVPDGVDRISRLPDVLLRDIISRLSAKDAARTAALSSRWPPLWRSAPLALFDINLFPDGDASPSPCAVTAAVSGALAAHPGPFRCVHLICSTMDKHRGEMARWIDILVAKGVQELVFVNRPWPIDLRLPATIFSCASLTRLYLGIWRLPDTAAVPRGVSFPNLRELGLCWNVMEDRDLAFMLERSPVLEFLGIMGSQTGVRVRLVSHSLRCVQLGFSFMEDIDVVDAPRLERLFQWETVSAVNSRAMANRSFRIKIGHAPNLRVLGYLQPGEQELVVVVQSCINLQVVQSRVS
;
A
#
# COMPACT_ATOMS: atom_id res chain seq x y z
N PRO A 1 -42.74 69.90 16.54
CA PRO A 1 -42.57 68.95 15.41
C PRO A 1 -41.15 68.35 15.46
N PRO A 2 -41.04 67.02 15.65
CA PRO A 2 -39.88 66.39 16.25
C PRO A 2 -38.68 66.22 15.28
N PRO A 3 -37.47 66.01 15.81
CA PRO A 3 -36.22 66.01 15.05
C PRO A 3 -35.92 64.69 14.34
N ASN A 4 -35.12 64.80 13.27
CA ASN A 4 -34.53 63.76 12.42
C ASN A 4 -34.24 62.43 13.15
N GLN A 5 -34.97 61.37 12.78
CA GLN A 5 -34.60 59.99 13.11
C GLN A 5 -33.54 59.48 12.13
N ILE A 6 -32.31 59.38 12.62
CA ILE A 6 -31.22 58.60 12.01
C ILE A 6 -31.64 57.12 12.05
N PRO A 7 -31.60 56.36 10.94
CA PRO A 7 -31.90 54.93 10.99
C PRO A 7 -30.83 54.22 11.83
N ARG A 8 -31.27 53.60 12.94
CA ARG A 8 -30.43 52.76 13.81
C ARG A 8 -29.82 51.64 12.98
N ARG A 9 -28.48 51.62 12.87
CA ARG A 9 -27.72 50.48 12.32
C ARG A 9 -28.13 49.22 13.11
N ARG A 10 -28.53 48.16 12.40
CA ARG A 10 -28.69 46.83 12.99
C ARG A 10 -27.34 46.41 13.61
N PRO A 11 -27.32 45.83 14.82
CA PRO A 11 -26.10 45.21 15.33
C PRO A 11 -25.65 44.10 14.37
N PRO A 12 -24.33 43.90 14.18
CA PRO A 12 -23.82 42.83 13.33
C PRO A 12 -24.32 41.48 13.86
N PRO A 13 -24.62 40.52 12.97
CA PRO A 13 -25.01 39.18 13.41
C PRO A 13 -23.88 38.59 14.27
N PRO A 14 -24.22 37.75 15.28
CA PRO A 14 -23.20 37.06 16.06
C PRO A 14 -22.29 36.27 15.12
N PRO A 15 -20.98 36.15 15.43
CA PRO A 15 -20.07 35.36 14.61
C PRO A 15 -20.67 33.95 14.47
N PRO A 16 -20.62 33.35 13.25
CA PRO A 16 -21.08 31.98 13.07
C PRO A 16 -20.34 31.11 14.09
N ALA A 17 -21.10 30.26 14.78
CA ALA A 17 -20.57 29.29 15.73
C ALA A 17 -19.34 28.64 15.11
N ALA A 18 -18.24 28.61 15.86
CA ALA A 18 -17.02 27.96 15.43
C ALA A 18 -17.38 26.55 14.96
N MET A 19 -17.37 26.34 13.63
CA MET A 19 -17.41 24.99 13.08
C MET A 19 -16.22 24.28 13.70
N GLY A 20 -16.52 23.25 14.49
CA GLY A 20 -15.49 22.40 15.07
C GLY A 20 -14.53 21.96 13.98
N ASP A 21 -13.25 21.89 14.36
CA ASP A 21 -12.20 21.40 13.49
C ASP A 21 -12.62 20.09 12.81
N PRO A 22 -12.31 19.86 11.52
CA PRO A 22 -12.50 18.56 10.92
C PRO A 22 -11.64 17.56 11.68
N GLN A 23 -12.27 16.79 12.58
CA GLN A 23 -11.64 15.67 13.26
C GLN A 23 -11.33 14.63 12.18
N PHE A 24 -10.05 14.49 11.88
CA PHE A 24 -9.56 13.47 10.97
C PHE A 24 -10.02 12.09 11.47
N THR A 25 -10.68 11.37 10.59
CA THR A 25 -11.39 10.09 10.77
C THR A 25 -10.42 8.94 11.02
N ILE A 26 -9.69 9.01 12.13
CA ILE A 26 -8.87 7.92 12.65
C ILE A 26 -9.76 7.11 13.59
N GLY A 27 -10.06 5.86 13.24
CA GLY A 27 -10.76 4.92 14.13
C GLY A 27 -12.26 5.17 14.35
N THR A 28 -12.88 6.10 13.62
CA THR A 28 -14.36 6.17 13.56
C THR A 28 -14.92 4.91 12.92
N SER A 29 -16.13 4.47 13.27
CA SER A 29 -16.90 3.40 12.61
C SER A 29 -17.67 3.92 11.37
N MET A 30 -18.12 3.07 10.43
CA MET A 30 -18.87 3.50 9.23
C MET A 30 -20.18 4.16 9.67
N SER A 31 -20.75 3.62 10.75
CA SER A 31 -21.88 4.18 11.49
C SER A 31 -21.58 5.58 12.04
N ASP A 32 -20.39 5.85 12.56
CA ASP A 32 -20.03 7.17 13.09
C ASP A 32 -19.85 8.19 11.97
N ILE A 33 -19.25 7.80 10.84
CA ILE A 33 -19.13 8.67 9.67
C ILE A 33 -20.51 8.96 9.08
N LEU A 34 -21.35 7.94 8.91
CA LEU A 34 -22.73 8.13 8.43
C LEU A 34 -23.53 9.01 9.39
N ALA A 35 -23.44 8.79 10.70
CA ALA A 35 -24.12 9.61 11.70
C ALA A 35 -23.60 11.05 11.75
N THR A 36 -22.31 11.27 11.47
CA THR A 36 -21.73 12.63 11.37
C THR A 36 -22.16 13.31 10.08
N MET A 37 -22.25 12.57 8.97
CA MET A 37 -22.71 13.12 7.69
C MET A 37 -24.21 13.39 7.65
N GLU A 38 -25.03 12.55 8.29
CA GLU A 38 -26.44 12.83 8.53
C GLU A 38 -26.61 14.09 9.39
N ARG A 39 -25.75 14.28 10.38
CA ARG A 39 -25.72 15.50 11.21
C ARG A 39 -25.31 16.75 10.42
N ASP A 40 -24.39 16.60 9.45
CA ASP A 40 -23.84 17.69 8.64
C ASP A 40 -24.60 17.91 7.32
N GLY A 41 -25.63 17.09 7.02
CA GLY A 41 -26.47 17.21 5.83
C GLY A 41 -25.81 16.78 4.51
N HIS A 42 -24.76 15.96 4.56
CA HIS A 42 -24.06 15.47 3.37
C HIS A 42 -24.70 14.19 2.80
N ASP A 43 -24.76 14.09 1.47
CA ASP A 43 -25.27 12.90 0.77
C ASP A 43 -24.38 11.67 1.01
N PRO A 44 -24.92 10.55 1.56
CA PRO A 44 -24.20 9.30 1.77
C PRO A 44 -23.54 8.73 0.51
N ALA A 45 -24.08 9.01 -0.69
CA ALA A 45 -23.48 8.56 -1.95
C ALA A 45 -22.07 9.15 -2.19
N THR A 46 -21.79 10.33 -1.64
CA THR A 46 -20.48 11.00 -1.70
C THR A 46 -19.39 10.18 -1.00
N ILE A 47 -19.75 9.40 0.03
CA ILE A 47 -18.81 8.53 0.74
C ILE A 47 -18.32 7.40 -0.16
N SER A 48 -19.24 6.77 -0.88
CA SER A 48 -18.91 5.68 -1.80
C SER A 48 -18.00 6.19 -2.92
N LEU A 49 -18.24 7.41 -3.41
CA LEU A 49 -17.37 8.06 -4.39
C LEU A 49 -15.97 8.33 -3.83
N GLY A 50 -15.87 8.89 -2.63
CA GLY A 50 -14.59 9.16 -1.97
C GLY A 50 -13.81 7.88 -1.66
N ILE A 51 -14.51 6.82 -1.23
CA ILE A 51 -13.94 5.49 -1.03
C ILE A 51 -13.41 4.91 -2.34
N ASN A 52 -14.18 4.99 -3.43
CA ASN A 52 -13.75 4.48 -4.72
C ASN A 52 -12.54 5.26 -5.24
N ALA A 53 -12.52 6.58 -5.09
CA ALA A 53 -11.36 7.41 -5.43
C ALA A 53 -10.11 7.02 -4.62
N MET A 54 -10.26 6.79 -3.31
CA MET A 54 -9.19 6.29 -2.45
C MET A 54 -8.68 4.92 -2.92
N LEU A 55 -9.58 3.98 -3.23
CA LEU A 55 -9.20 2.65 -3.72
C LEU A 55 -8.48 2.73 -5.08
N CYS A 56 -8.94 3.57 -6.01
CA CYS A 56 -8.25 3.82 -7.27
C CYS A 56 -6.82 4.30 -7.03
N PHE A 57 -6.65 5.29 -6.15
CA PHE A 57 -5.33 5.79 -5.78
C PHE A 57 -4.43 4.70 -5.19
N VAL A 58 -4.98 3.84 -4.31
CA VAL A 58 -4.22 2.72 -3.76
C VAL A 58 -3.76 1.80 -4.88
N TYR A 59 -4.64 1.41 -5.80
CA TYR A 59 -4.30 0.51 -6.90
C TYR A 59 -3.29 1.08 -7.88
N ASP A 60 -3.36 2.38 -8.18
CA ASP A 60 -2.39 3.06 -9.04
C ASP A 60 -0.97 3.07 -8.44
N TYR A 61 -0.88 2.95 -7.11
CA TYR A 61 0.41 2.91 -6.40
C TYR A 61 0.98 1.49 -6.23
N LEU A 62 0.13 0.45 -6.27
CA LEU A 62 0.60 -0.92 -6.09
C LEU A 62 1.51 -1.34 -7.26
N PRO A 63 2.51 -2.20 -7.01
CA PRO A 63 3.33 -2.72 -8.09
C PRO A 63 2.47 -3.51 -9.07
N GLU A 64 2.75 -3.33 -10.36
CA GLU A 64 2.11 -4.14 -11.40
C GLU A 64 2.41 -5.64 -11.16
N PRO A 65 1.41 -6.52 -11.37
CA PRO A 65 1.62 -7.94 -11.21
C PRO A 65 2.64 -8.45 -12.24
N PRO A 66 3.60 -9.31 -11.83
CA PRO A 66 4.65 -9.82 -12.73
C PRO A 66 4.13 -10.79 -13.81
N VAL A 67 2.84 -11.08 -13.83
CA VAL A 67 2.17 -11.95 -14.79
C VAL A 67 1.01 -11.18 -15.40
N SER A 68 0.85 -11.27 -16.72
CA SER A 68 -0.29 -10.65 -17.41
C SER A 68 -1.60 -11.11 -16.79
N LEU A 69 -2.41 -10.16 -16.31
CA LEU A 69 -3.75 -10.43 -15.78
C LEU A 69 -4.73 -10.79 -16.90
N THR A 70 -4.44 -10.38 -18.14
CA THR A 70 -5.22 -10.72 -19.32
C THR A 70 -4.57 -11.89 -20.06
N ALA A 71 -5.33 -12.95 -20.29
CA ALA A 71 -4.96 -14.03 -21.19
C ALA A 71 -5.14 -13.57 -22.65
N SER A 72 -4.29 -12.65 -23.10
CA SER A 72 -4.31 -12.18 -24.49
C SER A 72 -3.55 -13.14 -25.40
N LEU A 73 -3.97 -14.40 -25.44
CA LEU A 73 -3.58 -15.33 -26.50
C LEU A 73 -4.76 -15.51 -27.46
N SER A 74 -5.14 -14.43 -28.13
CA SER A 74 -5.91 -14.55 -29.37
C SER A 74 -4.92 -14.86 -30.49
N LEU A 75 -4.80 -16.14 -30.84
CA LEU A 75 -4.08 -16.54 -32.05
C LEU A 75 -4.96 -16.27 -33.29
N ALA A 76 -5.42 -15.03 -33.45
CA ALA A 76 -6.17 -14.63 -34.64
C ALA A 76 -5.17 -14.40 -35.80
N GLY A 77 -5.01 -15.42 -36.65
CA GLY A 77 -4.34 -15.26 -37.95
C GLY A 77 -3.19 -16.22 -38.27
N ALA A 78 -2.83 -17.15 -37.38
CA ALA A 78 -1.85 -18.18 -37.72
C ALA A 78 -2.57 -19.38 -38.38
N SER A 79 -2.36 -19.60 -39.69
CA SER A 79 -2.71 -20.88 -40.32
C SER A 79 -1.72 -21.95 -39.87
N TRP A 80 -1.96 -22.52 -38.69
CA TRP A 80 -1.24 -23.71 -38.26
C TRP A 80 -1.77 -24.92 -39.03
N VAL A 81 -0.93 -25.53 -39.84
CA VAL A 81 -1.12 -26.92 -40.26
C VAL A 81 -0.63 -27.78 -39.09
N PRO A 82 -1.50 -28.47 -38.34
CA PRO A 82 -1.07 -29.30 -37.23
C PRO A 82 -0.24 -30.45 -37.79
N ASP A 83 1.07 -30.45 -37.54
CA ASP A 83 1.95 -31.60 -37.84
C ASP A 83 1.75 -32.76 -36.85
N GLY A 84 0.86 -32.58 -35.86
CA GLY A 84 0.54 -33.56 -34.82
C GLY A 84 1.66 -33.77 -33.80
N VAL A 85 2.76 -33.00 -33.88
CA VAL A 85 3.91 -33.18 -33.01
C VAL A 85 3.69 -32.43 -31.69
N ASP A 86 3.53 -33.18 -30.60
CA ASP A 86 3.50 -32.61 -29.26
C ASP A 86 4.91 -32.18 -28.82
N ARG A 87 5.25 -30.93 -29.13
CA ARG A 87 6.54 -30.33 -28.78
C ARG A 87 6.61 -29.91 -27.31
N ILE A 88 5.47 -29.62 -26.70
CA ILE A 88 5.38 -29.15 -25.31
C ILE A 88 5.70 -30.30 -24.35
N SER A 89 5.13 -31.49 -24.59
CA SER A 89 5.46 -32.68 -23.78
C SER A 89 6.88 -33.16 -23.99
N ARG A 90 7.62 -32.71 -25.00
CA ARG A 90 9.04 -33.05 -25.17
C ARG A 90 9.99 -32.18 -24.35
N LEU A 91 9.49 -31.10 -23.73
CA LEU A 91 10.32 -30.23 -22.90
C LEU A 91 10.79 -30.96 -21.62
N PRO A 92 12.03 -30.70 -21.18
CA PRO A 92 12.50 -31.13 -19.86
C PRO A 92 11.65 -30.54 -18.74
N ASP A 93 11.50 -31.29 -17.64
CA ASP A 93 10.71 -30.89 -16.47
C ASP A 93 11.12 -29.53 -15.87
N VAL A 94 12.40 -29.16 -16.02
CA VAL A 94 12.92 -27.85 -15.58
C VAL A 94 12.27 -26.71 -16.35
N LEU A 95 12.14 -26.85 -17.68
CA LEU A 95 11.49 -25.82 -18.51
C LEU A 95 9.99 -25.80 -18.28
N LEU A 96 9.36 -26.96 -18.09
CA LEU A 96 7.95 -27.04 -17.74
C LEU A 96 7.66 -26.35 -16.39
N ARG A 97 8.53 -26.54 -15.38
CA ARG A 97 8.43 -25.82 -14.10
C ARG A 97 8.61 -24.31 -14.26
N ASP A 98 9.56 -23.87 -15.09
CA ASP A 98 9.75 -22.44 -15.38
C ASP A 98 8.49 -21.84 -16.03
N ILE A 99 7.91 -22.54 -17.02
CA ILE A 99 6.64 -22.13 -17.65
C ILE A 99 5.53 -22.01 -16.59
N ILE A 100 5.31 -23.05 -15.77
CA ILE A 100 4.27 -23.03 -14.73
C ILE A 100 4.48 -21.88 -13.75
N SER A 101 5.73 -21.59 -13.36
CA SER A 101 6.05 -20.51 -12.41
C SER A 101 5.70 -19.12 -12.95
N ARG A 102 5.63 -18.96 -14.28
CA ARG A 102 5.26 -17.70 -14.94
C ARG A 102 3.75 -17.54 -15.10
N LEU A 103 2.96 -18.56 -14.79
CA LEU A 103 1.51 -18.51 -14.86
C LEU A 103 0.89 -18.00 -13.55
N SER A 104 -0.33 -17.47 -13.67
CA SER A 104 -1.20 -17.25 -12.51
C SER A 104 -1.50 -18.60 -11.84
N ALA A 105 -1.79 -18.61 -10.54
CA ALA A 105 -2.14 -19.84 -9.82
C ALA A 105 -3.34 -20.57 -10.46
N LYS A 106 -4.29 -19.81 -11.00
CA LYS A 106 -5.47 -20.31 -11.74
C LYS A 106 -5.06 -21.03 -13.02
N ASP A 107 -4.22 -20.42 -13.84
CA ASP A 107 -3.80 -21.03 -15.12
C ASP A 107 -2.80 -22.15 -14.91
N ALA A 108 -1.90 -22.00 -13.93
CA ALA A 108 -1.01 -23.07 -13.48
C ALA A 108 -1.81 -24.32 -13.08
N ALA A 109 -2.91 -24.18 -12.33
CA ALA A 109 -3.76 -25.30 -11.98
C ALA A 109 -4.38 -25.98 -13.20
N ARG A 110 -4.77 -25.22 -14.24
CA ARG A 110 -5.29 -25.77 -15.49
C ARG A 110 -4.26 -26.63 -16.23
N THR A 111 -2.97 -26.30 -16.13
CA THR A 111 -1.91 -27.09 -16.79
C THR A 111 -1.84 -28.53 -16.28
N ALA A 112 -2.32 -28.81 -15.06
CA ALA A 112 -2.36 -30.17 -14.51
C ALA A 112 -3.23 -31.13 -15.36
N ALA A 113 -4.16 -30.61 -16.17
CA ALA A 113 -4.99 -31.42 -17.06
C ALA A 113 -4.31 -31.76 -18.40
N LEU A 114 -3.15 -31.18 -18.73
CA LEU A 114 -2.51 -31.37 -20.04
C LEU A 114 -1.94 -32.78 -20.23
N SER A 115 -1.27 -33.33 -19.22
CA SER A 115 -0.81 -34.71 -19.20
C SER A 115 -0.40 -35.14 -17.79
N SER A 116 -0.16 -36.44 -17.57
CA SER A 116 0.25 -37.00 -16.28
C SER A 116 1.57 -36.42 -15.72
N ARG A 117 2.38 -35.76 -16.56
CA ARG A 117 3.64 -35.13 -16.15
C ARG A 117 3.46 -33.77 -15.48
N TRP A 118 2.36 -33.06 -15.73
CA TRP A 118 2.16 -31.69 -15.22
C TRP A 118 1.72 -31.61 -13.74
N PRO A 119 0.83 -32.47 -13.21
CA PRO A 119 0.38 -32.37 -11.83
C PRO A 119 1.50 -32.39 -10.77
N PRO A 120 2.55 -33.24 -10.87
CA PRO A 120 3.68 -33.18 -9.95
C PRO A 120 4.46 -31.85 -10.03
N LEU A 121 4.63 -31.32 -11.25
CA LEU A 121 5.35 -30.07 -11.48
C LEU A 121 4.59 -28.88 -10.90
N TRP A 122 3.27 -28.80 -11.17
CA TRP A 122 2.38 -27.81 -10.60
C TRP A 122 2.44 -27.78 -9.07
N ARG A 123 2.37 -28.94 -8.41
CA ARG A 123 2.43 -29.05 -6.94
C ARG A 123 3.70 -28.49 -6.30
N SER A 124 4.80 -28.39 -7.05
CA SER A 124 6.10 -27.92 -6.56
C SER A 124 6.47 -26.52 -7.04
N ALA A 125 5.73 -25.96 -8.00
CA ALA A 125 6.09 -24.71 -8.65
C ALA A 125 5.86 -23.50 -7.73
N PRO A 126 6.72 -22.47 -7.78
CA PRO A 126 6.52 -21.21 -7.07
C PRO A 126 5.53 -20.33 -7.84
N LEU A 127 4.25 -20.40 -7.46
CA LEU A 127 3.15 -19.77 -8.20
C LEU A 127 2.95 -18.30 -7.86
N ALA A 128 2.26 -17.58 -8.75
CA ALA A 128 1.78 -16.23 -8.51
C ALA A 128 0.25 -16.20 -8.32
N LEU A 129 -0.24 -15.81 -7.15
CA LEU A 129 -1.67 -15.75 -6.83
C LEU A 129 -2.15 -14.29 -6.86
N PHE A 130 -3.16 -14.02 -7.69
CA PHE A 130 -3.83 -12.71 -7.75
C PHE A 130 -5.31 -12.94 -7.51
N ASP A 131 -5.87 -12.38 -6.44
CA ASP A 131 -7.27 -12.60 -6.08
C ASP A 131 -8.26 -12.05 -7.11
N ILE A 132 -7.88 -10.99 -7.83
CA ILE A 132 -8.62 -10.45 -8.98
C ILE A 132 -8.84 -11.50 -10.09
N ASN A 133 -7.88 -12.41 -10.33
CA ASN A 133 -7.98 -13.42 -11.38
C ASN A 133 -8.87 -14.61 -11.00
N LEU A 134 -9.26 -14.72 -9.73
CA LEU A 134 -10.10 -15.84 -9.25
C LEU A 134 -11.55 -15.73 -9.74
N PHE A 135 -11.96 -14.55 -10.21
CA PHE A 135 -13.30 -14.28 -10.72
C PHE A 135 -13.29 -14.12 -12.25
N PRO A 136 -14.39 -14.44 -12.95
CA PRO A 136 -14.52 -14.17 -14.38
C PRO A 136 -14.64 -12.66 -14.66
N ASP A 137 -14.11 -12.22 -15.80
CA ASP A 137 -14.38 -10.87 -16.31
C ASP A 137 -15.87 -10.74 -16.64
N GLY A 138 -16.59 -9.84 -15.96
CA GLY A 138 -17.98 -9.49 -16.29
C GLY A 138 -19.03 -9.81 -15.21
N ASP A 139 -18.67 -10.43 -14.09
CA ASP A 139 -19.59 -10.56 -12.96
C ASP A 139 -19.73 -9.25 -12.19
N ALA A 140 -20.92 -9.01 -11.62
CA ALA A 140 -21.11 -8.00 -10.59
C ALA A 140 -20.07 -8.21 -9.47
N SER A 141 -19.53 -7.12 -8.90
CA SER A 141 -18.45 -7.15 -7.91
C SER A 141 -18.64 -8.32 -6.91
N PRO A 142 -17.70 -9.29 -6.85
CA PRO A 142 -17.90 -10.49 -6.06
C PRO A 142 -18.14 -10.13 -4.59
N SER A 143 -19.01 -10.90 -3.92
CA SER A 143 -19.26 -10.65 -2.51
C SER A 143 -17.97 -10.88 -1.69
N PRO A 144 -17.76 -10.15 -0.58
CA PRO A 144 -16.57 -10.35 0.28
C PRO A 144 -16.34 -11.79 0.73
N CYS A 145 -17.43 -12.51 1.03
CA CYS A 145 -17.36 -13.93 1.40
C CYS A 145 -16.87 -14.80 0.24
N ALA A 146 -17.29 -14.52 -0.99
CA ALA A 146 -16.84 -15.26 -2.17
C ALA A 146 -15.35 -15.02 -2.44
N VAL A 147 -14.87 -13.77 -2.32
CA VAL A 147 -13.43 -13.43 -2.39
C VAL A 147 -12.64 -14.22 -1.35
N THR A 148 -13.07 -14.17 -0.10
CA THR A 148 -12.40 -14.86 1.01
C THR A 148 -12.38 -16.37 0.83
N ALA A 149 -13.49 -16.97 0.39
CA ALA A 149 -13.57 -18.40 0.12
C ALA A 149 -12.65 -18.81 -1.05
N ALA A 150 -12.63 -18.01 -2.13
CA ALA A 150 -11.79 -18.27 -3.30
C ALA A 150 -10.30 -18.20 -2.95
N VAL A 151 -9.87 -17.17 -2.21
CA VAL A 151 -8.48 -17.03 -1.75
C VAL A 151 -8.09 -18.19 -0.83
N SER A 152 -8.94 -18.51 0.16
CA SER A 152 -8.70 -19.64 1.07
C SER A 152 -8.58 -20.97 0.32
N GLY A 153 -9.45 -21.20 -0.67
CA GLY A 153 -9.40 -22.36 -1.54
C GLY A 153 -8.13 -22.43 -2.38
N ALA A 154 -7.71 -21.30 -2.98
CA ALA A 154 -6.50 -21.23 -3.79
C ALA A 154 -5.22 -21.49 -2.97
N LEU A 155 -5.14 -20.90 -1.77
CA LEU A 155 -4.03 -21.12 -0.84
C LEU A 155 -3.94 -22.58 -0.37
N ALA A 156 -5.10 -23.22 -0.12
CA ALA A 156 -5.17 -24.61 0.31
C ALA A 156 -4.91 -25.61 -0.84
N ALA A 157 -5.37 -25.31 -2.05
CA ALA A 157 -5.29 -26.21 -3.19
C ALA A 157 -3.85 -26.43 -3.65
N HIS A 158 -3.02 -25.39 -3.66
CA HIS A 158 -1.62 -25.50 -4.07
C HIS A 158 -0.75 -25.95 -2.87
N PRO A 159 -0.10 -27.12 -2.91
CA PRO A 159 0.77 -27.55 -1.80
C PRO A 159 2.14 -26.88 -1.79
N GLY A 160 2.60 -26.36 -2.94
CA GLY A 160 3.92 -25.74 -3.09
C GLY A 160 4.02 -24.31 -2.56
N PRO A 161 5.17 -23.65 -2.80
CA PRO A 161 5.40 -22.27 -2.42
C PRO A 161 4.65 -21.28 -3.32
N PHE A 162 4.48 -20.06 -2.82
CA PHE A 162 4.06 -18.92 -3.63
C PHE A 162 5.24 -17.97 -3.80
N ARG A 163 5.57 -17.58 -5.03
CA ARG A 163 6.54 -16.50 -5.26
C ARG A 163 5.91 -15.16 -4.89
N CYS A 164 4.71 -14.93 -5.42
CA CYS A 164 4.07 -13.62 -5.44
C CYS A 164 2.58 -13.78 -5.12
N VAL A 165 2.05 -12.96 -4.22
CA VAL A 165 0.65 -13.00 -3.81
C VAL A 165 0.10 -11.58 -3.71
N HIS A 166 -0.93 -11.26 -4.49
CA HIS A 166 -1.64 -9.98 -4.42
C HIS A 166 -3.07 -10.25 -3.96
N LEU A 167 -3.38 -9.76 -2.77
CA LEU A 167 -4.69 -9.78 -2.16
C LEU A 167 -5.21 -8.35 -2.09
N ILE A 168 -5.87 -7.91 -3.16
CA ILE A 168 -6.33 -6.52 -3.31
C ILE A 168 -7.84 -6.36 -3.29
N CYS A 169 -8.59 -7.47 -3.33
CA CYS A 169 -10.05 -7.55 -3.38
C CYS A 169 -10.70 -7.86 -2.03
N SER A 170 -9.91 -7.99 -0.97
CA SER A 170 -10.30 -8.60 0.30
C SER A 170 -10.87 -7.59 1.30
N THR A 171 -12.04 -7.85 1.89
CA THR A 171 -12.59 -7.08 3.02
C THR A 171 -12.46 -7.90 4.31
N MET A 172 -11.49 -7.55 5.15
CA MET A 172 -11.00 -8.48 6.19
C MET A 172 -11.65 -8.32 7.57
N ASP A 173 -12.49 -7.30 7.78
CA ASP A 173 -13.11 -7.06 9.09
C ASP A 173 -13.97 -8.24 9.59
N LYS A 174 -14.74 -8.83 8.68
CA LYS A 174 -15.58 -10.01 8.95
C LYS A 174 -14.82 -11.34 8.87
N HIS A 175 -13.56 -11.30 8.44
CA HIS A 175 -12.76 -12.49 8.08
C HIS A 175 -11.40 -12.48 8.78
N ARG A 176 -11.36 -12.02 10.04
CA ARG A 176 -10.11 -11.88 10.80
C ARG A 176 -9.42 -13.22 11.06
N GLY A 177 -10.20 -14.29 11.23
CA GLY A 177 -9.67 -15.64 11.42
C GLY A 177 -9.01 -16.18 10.15
N GLU A 178 -9.64 -15.96 9.00
CA GLU A 178 -9.12 -16.30 7.68
C GLU A 178 -7.87 -15.49 7.36
N MET A 179 -7.88 -14.18 7.65
CA MET A 179 -6.72 -13.30 7.50
C MET A 179 -5.50 -13.84 8.26
N ALA A 180 -5.64 -14.18 9.54
CA ALA A 180 -4.56 -14.73 10.34
C ALA A 180 -4.04 -16.06 9.73
N ARG A 181 -4.96 -16.96 9.35
CA ARG A 181 -4.63 -18.23 8.69
C ARG A 181 -3.91 -18.03 7.35
N TRP A 182 -4.31 -17.05 6.55
CA TRP A 182 -3.65 -16.76 5.28
C TRP A 182 -2.21 -16.36 5.51
N ILE A 183 -1.94 -15.47 6.46
CA ILE A 183 -0.59 -15.08 6.82
C ILE A 183 0.21 -16.30 7.27
N ASP A 184 -0.34 -17.14 8.15
CA ASP A 184 0.34 -18.36 8.62
C ASP A 184 0.67 -19.32 7.46
N ILE A 185 -0.26 -19.49 6.51
CA ILE A 185 -0.04 -20.30 5.30
C ILE A 185 1.05 -19.68 4.42
N LEU A 186 1.04 -18.36 4.23
CA LEU A 186 2.03 -17.64 3.41
C LEU A 186 3.43 -17.69 4.03
N VAL A 187 3.53 -17.57 5.36
CA VAL A 187 4.77 -17.80 6.14
C VAL A 187 5.27 -19.22 5.86
N ALA A 188 4.42 -20.23 6.08
CA ALA A 188 4.80 -21.63 5.90
C ALA A 188 5.19 -21.97 4.46
N LYS A 189 4.59 -21.30 3.48
CA LYS A 189 4.87 -21.47 2.04
C LYS A 189 6.01 -20.60 1.52
N GLY A 190 6.62 -19.76 2.37
CA GLY A 190 7.78 -18.97 2.01
C GLY A 190 7.51 -17.93 0.92
N VAL A 191 6.45 -17.14 1.08
CA VAL A 191 6.13 -16.05 0.12
C VAL A 191 7.26 -15.02 0.00
N GLN A 192 7.60 -14.61 -1.23
CA GLN A 192 8.66 -13.62 -1.48
C GLN A 192 8.09 -12.22 -1.72
N GLU A 193 6.94 -12.13 -2.36
CA GLU A 193 6.28 -10.86 -2.66
C GLU A 193 4.84 -10.91 -2.19
N LEU A 194 4.46 -9.96 -1.34
CA LEU A 194 3.11 -9.84 -0.82
C LEU A 194 2.59 -8.42 -1.02
N VAL A 195 1.48 -8.32 -1.72
CA VAL A 195 0.64 -7.12 -1.76
C VAL A 195 -0.64 -7.45 -1.01
N PHE A 196 -0.92 -6.73 0.08
CA PHE A 196 -2.08 -6.99 0.91
C PHE A 196 -2.85 -5.70 1.20
N VAL A 197 -4.01 -5.56 0.58
CA VAL A 197 -4.88 -4.38 0.70
C VAL A 197 -6.23 -4.79 1.28
N ASN A 198 -6.66 -4.07 2.30
CA ASN A 198 -7.98 -4.23 2.90
C ASN A 198 -8.97 -3.30 2.18
N ARG A 199 -9.88 -3.86 1.37
CA ARG A 199 -11.04 -3.14 0.81
C ARG A 199 -12.05 -2.86 1.91
N PRO A 200 -12.71 -1.71 1.87
CA PRO A 200 -12.67 -0.79 2.98
C PRO A 200 -13.63 -1.18 4.09
N TRP A 201 -13.32 -0.59 5.24
CA TRP A 201 -14.11 -0.44 6.45
C TRP A 201 -14.12 -1.60 7.47
N PRO A 202 -13.65 -1.36 8.72
CA PRO A 202 -13.03 -0.12 9.21
C PRO A 202 -11.56 0.01 8.77
N ILE A 203 -11.15 1.26 8.58
CA ILE A 203 -9.84 1.67 8.02
C ILE A 203 -8.69 1.41 9.01
N ASP A 204 -9.01 1.10 10.26
CA ASP A 204 -8.08 0.87 11.37
C ASP A 204 -7.90 -0.62 11.71
N LEU A 205 -8.34 -1.52 10.82
CA LEU A 205 -8.16 -2.95 11.03
C LEU A 205 -6.68 -3.28 11.25
N ARG A 206 -6.37 -3.90 12.38
CA ARG A 206 -4.98 -4.18 12.77
C ARG A 206 -4.43 -5.38 12.01
N LEU A 207 -3.32 -5.18 11.33
CA LEU A 207 -2.59 -6.25 10.67
C LEU A 207 -2.02 -7.23 11.72
N PRO A 208 -2.15 -8.56 11.53
CA PRO A 208 -1.58 -9.54 12.44
C PRO A 208 -0.06 -9.47 12.54
N ALA A 209 0.48 -9.52 13.76
CA ALA A 209 1.91 -9.50 14.03
C ALA A 209 2.66 -10.73 13.47
N THR A 210 1.96 -11.81 13.12
CA THR A 210 2.54 -12.99 12.48
C THR A 210 3.16 -12.68 11.11
N ILE A 211 2.81 -11.54 10.49
CA ILE A 211 3.41 -11.12 9.22
C ILE A 211 4.93 -11.00 9.30
N PHE A 212 5.48 -10.58 10.44
CA PHE A 212 6.92 -10.47 10.64
C PHE A 212 7.63 -11.83 10.55
N SER A 213 6.92 -12.94 10.73
CA SER A 213 7.47 -14.30 10.63
C SER A 213 7.79 -14.72 9.20
N CYS A 214 7.37 -13.95 8.19
CA CYS A 214 7.67 -14.19 6.79
C CYS A 214 9.14 -13.87 6.45
N ALA A 215 10.06 -14.75 6.85
CA ALA A 215 11.50 -14.53 6.64
C ALA A 215 11.92 -14.49 5.15
N SER A 216 11.11 -15.07 4.26
CA SER A 216 11.34 -15.12 2.81
C SER A 216 10.94 -13.85 2.07
N LEU A 217 10.22 -12.93 2.71
CA LEU A 217 9.73 -11.73 2.03
C LEU A 217 10.88 -10.84 1.56
N THR A 218 10.84 -10.49 0.28
CA THR A 218 11.71 -9.51 -0.37
C THR A 218 10.96 -8.22 -0.70
N ARG A 219 9.64 -8.30 -0.95
CA ARG A 219 8.81 -7.13 -1.27
C ARG A 219 7.47 -7.21 -0.52
N LEU A 220 7.12 -6.15 0.18
CA LEU A 220 5.88 -6.05 0.95
C LEU A 220 5.17 -4.73 0.67
N TYR A 221 3.94 -4.80 0.18
CA TYR A 221 3.08 -3.64 0.00
C TYR A 221 1.80 -3.81 0.81
N LEU A 222 1.53 -2.86 1.71
CA LEU A 222 0.38 -2.86 2.59
C LEU A 222 -0.53 -1.68 2.25
N GLY A 223 -1.81 -1.94 2.07
CA GLY A 223 -2.82 -0.91 1.81
C GLY A 223 -3.96 -0.94 2.83
N ILE A 224 -4.27 0.21 3.45
CA ILE A 224 -5.45 0.38 4.30
C ILE A 224 -5.43 -0.55 5.54
N TRP A 225 -4.32 -0.53 6.28
CA TRP A 225 -4.18 -1.24 7.56
C TRP A 225 -3.79 -0.30 8.69
N ARG A 226 -4.15 -0.69 9.92
CA ARG A 226 -3.41 -0.24 11.10
C ARG A 226 -2.22 -1.17 11.30
N LEU A 227 -1.00 -0.63 11.35
CA LEU A 227 0.21 -1.44 11.52
C LEU A 227 0.15 -2.27 12.82
N PRO A 228 0.82 -3.44 12.89
CA PRO A 228 0.75 -4.34 14.05
C PRO A 228 1.21 -3.69 15.36
N ASP A 229 0.79 -4.26 16.51
CA ASP A 229 1.30 -3.81 17.82
C ASP A 229 2.73 -4.29 17.98
N THR A 230 3.66 -3.33 18.05
CA THR A 230 5.08 -3.58 18.25
C THR A 230 5.35 -4.39 19.53
N ALA A 231 4.51 -4.28 20.56
CA ALA A 231 4.60 -5.07 21.78
C ALA A 231 4.21 -6.55 21.59
N ALA A 232 3.36 -6.85 20.60
CA ALA A 232 2.92 -8.21 20.29
C ALA A 232 3.91 -8.97 19.39
N VAL A 233 4.91 -8.29 18.82
CA VAL A 233 5.89 -8.91 17.93
C VAL A 233 7.03 -9.53 18.76
N PRO A 234 7.28 -10.86 18.66
CA PRO A 234 8.35 -11.48 19.43
C PRO A 234 9.73 -10.96 19.03
N ARG A 235 10.65 -10.82 20.00
CA ARG A 235 11.95 -10.15 19.83
C ARG A 235 12.84 -10.74 18.72
N GLY A 236 12.72 -12.03 18.41
CA GLY A 236 13.51 -12.70 17.37
C GLY A 236 12.94 -12.64 15.95
N VAL A 237 11.76 -12.05 15.77
CA VAL A 237 11.05 -12.07 14.49
C VAL A 237 11.34 -10.78 13.72
N SER A 238 11.77 -10.91 12.47
CA SER A 238 12.16 -9.80 11.60
C SER A 238 11.96 -10.16 10.13
N PHE A 239 12.12 -9.18 9.26
CA PHE A 239 12.17 -9.34 7.81
C PHE A 239 13.63 -9.34 7.30
N PRO A 240 14.36 -10.47 7.41
CA PRO A 240 15.80 -10.51 7.11
C PRO A 240 16.13 -10.26 5.63
N ASN A 241 15.18 -10.46 4.72
CA ASN A 241 15.38 -10.37 3.27
C ASN A 241 14.58 -9.24 2.60
N LEU A 242 13.83 -8.43 3.36
CA LEU A 242 12.93 -7.43 2.81
C LEU A 242 13.72 -6.24 2.25
N ARG A 243 13.59 -6.02 0.94
CA ARG A 243 14.27 -4.96 0.20
C ARG A 243 13.34 -3.81 -0.17
N GLU A 244 12.05 -4.07 -0.34
CA GLU A 244 11.06 -3.06 -0.73
C GLU A 244 9.87 -3.10 0.22
N LEU A 245 9.55 -1.96 0.83
CA LEU A 245 8.40 -1.76 1.70
C LEU A 245 7.55 -0.60 1.18
N GLY A 246 6.33 -0.89 0.77
CA GLY A 246 5.33 0.09 0.38
C GLY A 246 4.19 0.16 1.38
N LEU A 247 3.88 1.35 1.87
CA LEU A 247 2.76 1.63 2.77
C LEU A 247 1.83 2.64 2.07
N CYS A 248 0.60 2.23 1.80
CA CYS A 248 -0.42 3.06 1.17
C CYS A 248 -1.64 3.21 2.10
N TRP A 249 -2.01 4.43 2.48
CA TRP A 249 -3.20 4.70 3.30
C TRP A 249 -3.24 3.91 4.63
N ASN A 250 -2.09 3.68 5.25
CA ASN A 250 -2.01 2.97 6.53
C ASN A 250 -2.10 3.94 7.72
N VAL A 251 -2.65 3.44 8.81
CA VAL A 251 -2.65 4.11 10.13
C VAL A 251 -1.44 3.61 10.93
N MET A 252 -0.56 4.52 11.30
CA MET A 252 0.66 4.20 12.06
C MET A 252 1.11 5.35 12.94
N GLU A 253 1.86 5.04 13.99
CA GLU A 253 2.54 6.03 14.84
C GLU A 253 4.05 6.04 14.52
N ASP A 254 4.76 7.08 14.98
CA ASP A 254 6.23 7.23 14.81
C ASP A 254 7.00 5.94 15.21
N ARG A 255 6.56 5.31 16.30
CA ARG A 255 7.17 4.06 16.83
C ARG A 255 6.93 2.85 15.92
N ASP A 256 5.80 2.79 15.22
CA ASP A 256 5.45 1.65 14.37
C ASP A 256 6.33 1.64 13.12
N LEU A 257 6.53 2.80 12.51
CA LEU A 257 7.44 2.95 11.37
C LEU A 257 8.90 2.67 11.77
N ALA A 258 9.35 3.25 12.88
CA ALA A 258 10.70 2.99 13.39
C ALA A 258 10.93 1.49 13.64
N PHE A 259 9.95 0.81 14.23
CA PHE A 259 10.00 -0.63 14.44
C PHE A 259 10.04 -1.42 13.12
N MET A 260 9.23 -1.06 12.12
CA MET A 260 9.28 -1.70 10.79
C MET A 260 10.66 -1.58 10.14
N LEU A 261 11.30 -0.40 10.25
CA LEU A 261 12.65 -0.17 9.73
C LEU A 261 13.71 -0.98 10.48
N GLU A 262 13.63 -1.02 11.82
CA GLU A 262 14.53 -1.82 12.66
C GLU A 262 14.43 -3.32 12.33
N ARG A 263 13.21 -3.81 12.04
CA ARG A 263 12.97 -5.20 11.64
C ARG A 263 13.33 -5.51 10.20
N SER A 264 13.79 -4.54 9.41
CA SER A 264 14.08 -4.71 7.97
C SER A 264 15.53 -4.28 7.65
N PRO A 265 16.54 -5.05 8.11
CA PRO A 265 17.95 -4.63 8.08
C PRO A 265 18.57 -4.50 6.68
N VAL A 266 17.91 -5.04 5.64
CA VAL A 266 18.36 -4.99 4.24
C VAL A 266 17.43 -4.17 3.34
N LEU A 267 16.54 -3.37 3.94
CA LEU A 267 15.57 -2.56 3.21
C LEU A 267 16.26 -1.51 2.34
N GLU A 268 16.02 -1.52 1.03
CA GLU A 268 16.61 -0.60 0.06
C GLU A 268 15.63 0.50 -0.35
N PHE A 269 14.33 0.18 -0.42
CA PHE A 269 13.27 1.08 -0.84
C PHE A 269 12.17 1.17 0.23
N LEU A 270 11.81 2.40 0.62
CA LEU A 270 10.65 2.70 1.44
C LEU A 270 9.74 3.67 0.69
N GLY A 271 8.49 3.29 0.48
CA GLY A 271 7.46 4.16 -0.09
C GLY A 271 6.31 4.34 0.88
N ILE A 272 5.95 5.59 1.20
CA ILE A 272 4.80 5.93 2.05
C ILE A 272 3.89 6.89 1.28
N MET A 273 2.67 6.43 0.99
CA MET A 273 1.67 7.18 0.26
C MET A 273 0.38 7.28 1.08
N GLY A 274 -0.21 8.48 1.19
CA GLY A 274 -1.52 8.60 1.83
C GLY A 274 -1.55 8.37 3.35
N SER A 275 -0.47 8.66 4.11
CA SER A 275 -0.49 8.47 5.58
C SER A 275 -1.66 9.23 6.22
N GLN A 276 -2.46 8.54 7.03
CA GLN A 276 -3.66 9.11 7.67
C GLN A 276 -3.36 9.83 8.99
N THR A 277 -2.17 9.63 9.52
CA THR A 277 -1.68 10.21 10.77
C THR A 277 -0.52 11.16 10.50
N GLY A 278 -0.42 12.21 11.33
CA GLY A 278 0.68 13.17 11.39
C GLY A 278 1.99 12.54 11.85
N VAL A 279 2.56 11.61 11.08
CA VAL A 279 3.74 10.85 11.47
C VAL A 279 5.01 11.67 11.25
N ARG A 280 5.90 11.69 12.24
CA ARG A 280 7.27 12.18 12.08
C ARG A 280 8.13 11.04 11.57
N VAL A 281 8.62 11.19 10.35
CA VAL A 281 9.41 10.16 9.69
C VAL A 281 10.87 10.31 10.11
N ARG A 282 11.26 9.52 11.12
CA ARG A 282 12.63 9.42 11.60
C ARG A 282 13.33 8.25 10.91
N LEU A 283 14.26 8.56 10.00
CA LEU A 283 14.97 7.56 9.20
C LEU A 283 16.32 7.22 9.86
N VAL A 284 16.40 5.99 10.37
CA VAL A 284 17.63 5.35 10.86
C VAL A 284 17.74 4.01 10.15
N SER A 285 18.58 3.93 9.12
CA SER A 285 18.78 2.70 8.35
C SER A 285 20.08 2.73 7.55
N HIS A 286 20.88 1.67 7.68
CA HIS A 286 22.15 1.53 6.96
C HIS A 286 22.01 0.84 5.59
N SER A 287 20.80 0.45 5.20
CA SER A 287 20.51 -0.21 3.93
C SER A 287 19.67 0.64 2.97
N LEU A 288 18.89 1.59 3.48
CA LEU A 288 17.97 2.39 2.67
C LEU A 288 18.72 3.20 1.61
N ARG A 289 18.24 3.11 0.38
CA ARG A 289 18.77 3.80 -0.81
C ARG A 289 17.78 4.79 -1.38
N CYS A 290 16.49 4.49 -1.29
CA CYS A 290 15.43 5.33 -1.83
C CYS A 290 14.26 5.43 -0.86
N VAL A 291 13.83 6.65 -0.60
CA VAL A 291 12.61 6.93 0.16
C VAL A 291 11.69 7.74 -0.74
N GLN A 292 10.43 7.32 -0.85
CA GLN A 292 9.38 8.03 -1.59
C GLN A 292 8.23 8.33 -0.66
N LEU A 293 7.85 9.60 -0.59
CA LEU A 293 6.78 10.09 0.28
C LEU A 293 5.80 10.87 -0.59
N GLY A 294 4.51 10.62 -0.43
CA GLY A 294 3.52 11.41 -1.16
C GLY A 294 2.13 11.36 -0.58
N PHE A 295 1.32 12.38 -0.86
CA PHE A 295 -0.08 12.51 -0.42
C PHE A 295 -0.28 12.24 1.07
N SER A 296 0.74 12.48 1.90
CA SER A 296 0.78 12.07 3.31
C SER A 296 0.71 13.29 4.21
N PHE A 297 -0.08 13.21 5.29
CA PHE A 297 -0.05 14.21 6.35
C PHE A 297 1.19 13.98 7.22
N MET A 298 2.33 14.52 6.82
CA MET A 298 3.57 14.35 7.57
C MET A 298 3.87 15.61 8.39
N GLU A 299 4.33 15.44 9.62
CA GLU A 299 4.74 16.59 10.46
C GLU A 299 6.16 17.03 10.14
N ASP A 300 7.14 16.16 10.34
CA ASP A 300 8.57 16.41 10.08
C ASP A 300 9.24 15.16 9.50
N ILE A 301 10.29 15.35 8.69
CA ILE A 301 11.23 14.30 8.27
C ILE A 301 12.56 14.55 8.95
N ASP A 302 13.08 13.56 9.68
CA ASP A 302 14.43 13.60 10.25
C ASP A 302 15.25 12.41 9.73
N VAL A 303 16.15 12.68 8.78
CA VAL A 303 17.14 11.70 8.31
C VAL A 303 18.29 11.68 9.30
N VAL A 304 18.16 10.88 10.36
CA VAL A 304 19.12 10.89 11.46
C VAL A 304 20.43 10.21 11.05
N ASP A 305 20.34 8.98 10.56
CA ASP A 305 21.49 8.20 10.10
C ASP A 305 21.07 7.23 8.99
N ALA A 306 21.35 7.62 7.74
CA ALA A 306 21.04 6.86 6.54
C ALA A 306 22.16 6.96 5.50
N PRO A 307 23.33 6.32 5.75
CA PRO A 307 24.53 6.55 4.95
C PRO A 307 24.44 6.08 3.50
N ARG A 308 23.55 5.13 3.21
CA ARG A 308 23.33 4.61 1.85
C ARG A 308 22.18 5.32 1.12
N LEU A 309 21.51 6.27 1.76
CA LEU A 309 20.38 6.95 1.14
C LEU A 309 20.86 7.77 -0.05
N GLU A 310 20.37 7.44 -1.24
CA GLU A 310 20.73 8.11 -2.49
C GLU A 310 19.64 9.10 -2.92
N ARG A 311 18.37 8.77 -2.65
CA ARG A 311 17.20 9.49 -3.16
C ARG A 311 16.13 9.63 -2.08
N LEU A 312 15.64 10.84 -1.89
CA LEU A 312 14.48 11.16 -1.06
C LEU A 312 13.49 11.95 -1.91
N PHE A 313 12.43 11.29 -2.39
CA PHE A 313 11.37 11.90 -3.17
C PHE A 313 10.22 12.32 -2.27
N GLN A 314 9.75 13.53 -2.51
CA GLN A 314 8.48 14.01 -1.99
C GLN A 314 7.62 14.39 -3.19
N TRP A 315 6.40 13.85 -3.26
CA TRP A 315 5.45 14.11 -4.33
C TRP A 315 4.12 14.56 -3.72
N GLU A 316 3.67 15.77 -4.08
CA GLU A 316 2.38 16.34 -3.66
C GLU A 316 2.04 16.02 -2.19
N THR A 317 2.74 16.67 -1.25
CA THR A 317 2.12 16.88 0.05
C THR A 317 0.84 17.64 -0.23
N VAL A 318 -0.30 17.13 0.22
CA VAL A 318 -1.56 17.88 0.16
C VAL A 318 -1.32 19.12 1.00
N SER A 319 -0.92 20.21 0.31
CA SER A 319 -0.80 21.53 0.89
C SER A 319 -2.14 21.82 1.56
N ALA A 320 -2.06 22.59 2.64
CA ALA A 320 -3.09 22.98 3.58
C ALA A 320 -4.34 23.68 2.98
N VAL A 321 -4.63 23.49 1.70
CA VAL A 321 -5.64 24.22 0.92
C VAL A 321 -7.06 23.96 1.43
N ASN A 322 -7.34 22.79 2.01
CA ASN A 322 -8.71 22.44 2.44
C ASN A 322 -8.92 22.38 3.96
N SER A 323 -7.93 22.76 4.77
CA SER A 323 -8.08 22.80 6.24
C SER A 323 -7.44 24.06 6.80
N ARG A 324 -8.28 25.02 7.25
CA ARG A 324 -7.82 26.26 7.92
C ARG A 324 -6.91 25.99 9.12
N ALA A 325 -7.00 24.80 9.73
CA ALA A 325 -6.13 24.36 10.82
C ALA A 325 -4.67 24.06 10.40
N MET A 326 -4.41 23.81 9.12
CA MET A 326 -3.07 23.46 8.61
C MET A 326 -2.36 24.59 7.88
N ALA A 327 -3.03 25.71 7.59
CA ALA A 327 -2.46 26.85 6.85
C ALA A 327 -1.28 27.55 7.54
N ASN A 328 -0.92 27.11 8.75
CA ASN A 328 0.11 27.73 9.60
C ASN A 328 1.17 26.74 10.11
N ARG A 329 1.22 25.51 9.58
CA ARG A 329 2.24 24.50 9.98
C ARG A 329 3.35 24.44 8.93
N SER A 330 4.56 24.84 9.31
CA SER A 330 5.76 24.64 8.49
C SER A 330 6.22 23.20 8.58
N PHE A 331 6.41 22.54 7.45
CA PHE A 331 6.93 21.18 7.37
C PHE A 331 8.46 21.21 7.38
N ARG A 332 9.14 20.53 8.32
CA ARG A 332 10.61 20.53 8.37
C ARG A 332 11.20 19.25 7.84
N ILE A 333 12.19 19.39 6.95
CA ILE A 333 13.07 18.30 6.52
C ILE A 333 14.44 18.53 7.11
N LYS A 334 14.84 17.69 8.06
CA LYS A 334 16.17 17.70 8.66
C LYS A 334 17.00 16.56 8.09
N ILE A 335 18.15 16.89 7.53
CA ILE A 335 19.13 15.94 7.03
C ILE A 335 20.31 15.92 8.00
N GLY A 336 20.37 14.88 8.83
CA GLY A 336 21.50 14.46 9.65
C GLY A 336 22.53 13.73 8.81
N HIS A 337 22.92 12.51 9.15
CA HIS A 337 24.00 11.79 8.45
C HIS A 337 23.48 11.03 7.21
N ALA A 338 23.67 11.59 6.01
CA ALA A 338 23.27 10.98 4.73
C ALA A 338 24.26 11.29 3.57
N PRO A 339 25.55 10.91 3.68
CA PRO A 339 26.63 11.26 2.73
C PRO A 339 26.35 10.95 1.25
N ASN A 340 25.57 9.91 0.95
CA ASN A 340 25.27 9.49 -0.42
C ASN A 340 24.02 10.15 -1.00
N LEU A 341 23.34 11.04 -0.27
CA LEU A 341 22.09 11.65 -0.71
C LEU A 341 22.37 12.62 -1.86
N ARG A 342 21.87 12.24 -3.04
CA ARG A 342 22.09 12.96 -4.31
C ARG A 342 20.83 13.66 -4.79
N VAL A 343 19.66 13.08 -4.53
CA VAL A 343 18.39 13.61 -5.02
C VAL A 343 17.47 13.89 -3.86
N LEU A 344 17.07 15.15 -3.75
CA LEU A 344 15.91 15.57 -2.98
C LEU A 344 14.83 15.97 -3.99
N GLY A 345 13.67 15.32 -3.91
CA GLY A 345 12.55 15.51 -4.81
C GLY A 345 11.89 16.88 -4.68
N TYR A 346 10.59 16.95 -4.97
CA TYR A 346 9.87 18.21 -5.07
C TYR A 346 9.75 18.90 -3.71
N LEU A 347 10.45 20.03 -3.57
CA LEU A 347 10.23 20.95 -2.47
C LEU A 347 9.34 22.11 -2.93
N GLN A 348 8.29 22.40 -2.18
CA GLN A 348 7.46 23.59 -2.40
C GLN A 348 8.06 24.78 -1.64
N PRO A 349 8.56 25.83 -2.34
CA PRO A 349 9.12 27.01 -1.67
C PRO A 349 8.07 27.71 -0.80
N GLY A 350 8.41 27.99 0.45
CA GLY A 350 7.54 28.73 1.40
C GLY A 350 6.69 27.85 2.32
N GLU A 351 6.48 26.57 2.00
CA GLU A 351 5.76 25.62 2.86
C GLU A 351 6.71 24.71 3.68
N GLN A 352 7.95 24.55 3.19
CA GLN A 352 8.89 23.57 3.72
C GLN A 352 10.22 24.22 4.15
N GLU A 353 10.69 23.87 5.36
CA GLU A 353 11.99 24.28 5.91
C GLU A 353 13.00 23.14 5.76
N LEU A 354 14.01 23.33 4.92
CA LEU A 354 15.11 22.36 4.75
C LEU A 354 16.28 22.72 5.67
N VAL A 355 16.63 21.82 6.60
CA VAL A 355 17.76 21.96 7.51
C VAL A 355 18.78 20.86 7.21
N VAL A 356 19.92 21.24 6.64
CA VAL A 356 21.04 20.31 6.39
C VAL A 356 22.12 20.53 7.43
N VAL A 357 22.44 19.51 8.22
CA VAL A 357 23.56 19.57 9.18
C VAL A 357 24.87 19.44 8.40
N VAL A 358 25.81 20.35 8.66
CA VAL A 358 27.06 20.51 7.87
C VAL A 358 27.88 19.20 7.91
N GLN A 359 28.39 18.78 6.74
CA GLN A 359 29.12 17.53 6.39
C GLN A 359 28.29 16.41 5.69
N SER A 360 26.99 16.61 5.49
CA SER A 360 26.11 15.50 5.08
C SER A 360 25.87 15.26 3.60
N CYS A 361 26.00 16.26 2.71
CA CYS A 361 25.69 16.09 1.28
C CYS A 361 26.65 16.91 0.41
N ILE A 362 27.51 16.27 -0.37
CA ILE A 362 28.51 16.97 -1.22
C ILE A 362 27.91 17.39 -2.58
N ASN A 363 26.82 16.77 -3.04
CA ASN A 363 26.19 17.05 -4.34
C ASN A 363 24.67 16.83 -4.31
N LEU A 364 23.94 17.64 -3.54
CA LEU A 364 22.49 17.54 -3.44
C LEU A 364 21.81 18.26 -4.63
N GLN A 365 21.10 17.50 -5.46
CA GLN A 365 20.18 18.05 -6.46
C GLN A 365 18.79 18.20 -5.85
N VAL A 366 18.25 19.43 -5.88
CA VAL A 366 16.88 19.72 -5.49
C VAL A 366 16.05 19.92 -6.76
N VAL A 367 15.05 19.07 -6.97
CA VAL A 367 14.14 19.20 -8.10
C VAL A 367 13.02 20.18 -7.71
N GLN A 368 13.05 21.40 -8.24
CA GLN A 368 11.98 22.38 -8.03
C GLN A 368 10.89 22.21 -9.10
N SER A 369 9.63 22.18 -8.69
CA SER A 369 8.50 22.33 -9.61
C SER A 369 8.49 23.78 -10.13
N ARG A 370 8.75 23.97 -11.44
CA ARG A 370 8.41 25.23 -12.11
C ARG A 370 6.90 25.21 -12.33
N VAL A 371 6.17 25.86 -11.43
CA VAL A 371 4.78 26.24 -11.68
C VAL A 371 4.76 27.09 -12.94
N SER A 372 4.13 26.59 -14.01
CA SER A 372 3.78 27.33 -15.22
C SER A 372 2.27 27.38 -15.32
#